data_AF-A0A538MGM3-F1
#
_entry.id   AF-A0A538MGM3-F1
#
_cell.length_a   1.000
_cell.length_b   1.000
_cell.length_c   1.000
_cell.angle_alpha   90.00
_cell.angle_beta   90.00
_cell.angle_gamma   90.00
#
_symmetry.space_group_name_H-M   'P 1'
#
loop_
_entity.id
_entity.type
_entity.pdbx_description
1 polymer ?
#
loop_
_entity_poly.entity_id
_entity_poly.type
_entity_poly.pdbx_seq_one_letter_code
_entity_poly.pdbx_strand_id
1 'polypeptide(L)'
;MATVAARAHARPAEEEQAAEQVGAPSFSDLVRAHFRREQELQANGAASPATDEEYRARLAEFEREEGELSSVYWSTRKASAVAITVKTLSERRHLFAETEVEVRLHRVTDWVTKNAEPIAELLHECDLLAIRAGEILRGTSERIALQWIYSVQEHVLGFIERTDRRDAAKERDLVASQRRELSRIEQYYLRAGAKTGRIVYVSGMLTGATFLVTACALISVGLAIGSDYGGRKAQLLVLCAGAGAVGALVSVLARMGTGGGQFTVDFEVGRPLLRRLGLYKPFVGAIFGVALYFLLASGLLRTQPPNHSGTLFFYGIIAFFAGFSERFTSVTFGQAEQLITGESPPAAPPPADPPTDAAST
;
A
#
# COMPACT_ATOMS: atom_id res chain seq x y z
N MET A 1 -45.10 36.75 48.29
CA MET A 1 -45.55 36.42 46.92
C MET A 1 -44.66 37.21 45.96
N ALA A 2 -43.87 36.68 45.03
CA ALA A 2 -43.67 35.33 44.54
C ALA A 2 -42.22 35.21 44.00
N THR A 3 -41.73 33.97 44.01
CA THR A 3 -40.39 33.45 43.74
C THR A 3 -39.93 33.64 42.29
N VAL A 4 -38.68 34.08 42.08
CA VAL A 4 -37.99 34.00 40.79
C VAL A 4 -37.38 32.60 40.66
N ALA A 5 -38.02 31.75 39.85
CA ALA A 5 -37.58 30.40 39.56
C ALA A 5 -36.66 30.37 38.33
N ALA A 6 -35.57 29.62 38.46
CA ALA A 6 -34.57 29.33 37.44
C ALA A 6 -35.17 28.66 36.20
N ARG A 7 -34.76 29.12 35.00
CA ARG A 7 -34.99 28.41 33.74
C ARG A 7 -33.88 27.37 33.55
N ALA A 8 -34.23 26.12 33.83
CA ALA A 8 -33.42 24.94 33.55
C ALA A 8 -33.34 24.65 32.04
N HIS A 9 -32.19 24.11 31.62
CA HIS A 9 -31.82 23.71 30.27
C HIS A 9 -32.81 22.74 29.62
N ALA A 10 -33.25 23.08 28.40
CA ALA A 10 -33.82 22.14 27.45
C ALA A 10 -32.79 21.86 26.35
N ARG A 11 -31.89 20.89 26.55
CA ARG A 11 -31.06 20.25 25.49
C ARG A 11 -30.80 18.75 25.78
N PRO A 12 -31.81 17.85 25.66
CA PRO A 12 -31.49 16.43 25.45
C PRO A 12 -31.87 15.93 24.04
N ALA A 13 -32.90 16.50 23.42
CA ALA A 13 -33.53 15.87 22.24
C ALA A 13 -32.75 16.03 20.92
N GLU A 14 -31.97 17.10 20.73
CA GLU A 14 -31.21 17.32 19.49
C GLU A 14 -29.91 16.50 19.41
N GLU A 15 -29.30 16.18 20.56
CA GLU A 15 -28.11 15.30 20.61
C GLU A 15 -28.48 13.83 20.39
N GLU A 16 -29.68 13.44 20.79
CA GLU A 16 -30.22 12.09 20.61
C GLU A 16 -30.59 11.81 19.15
N GLN A 17 -31.11 12.81 18.41
CA GLN A 17 -31.44 12.69 16.98
C GLN A 17 -30.21 12.74 16.06
N ALA A 18 -29.13 13.42 16.46
CA ALA A 18 -27.87 13.39 15.71
C ALA A 18 -27.14 12.04 15.85
N ALA A 19 -27.37 11.32 16.95
CA ALA A 19 -26.84 9.97 17.18
C ALA A 19 -27.62 8.89 16.39
N GLU A 20 -28.86 9.18 15.98
CA GLU A 20 -29.75 8.22 15.31
C GLU A 20 -29.48 8.07 13.79
N GLN A 21 -28.70 8.98 13.18
CA GLN A 21 -28.48 8.99 11.71
C GLN A 21 -27.28 8.18 11.20
N VAL A 22 -26.50 7.50 12.05
CA VAL A 22 -25.36 6.68 11.63
C VAL A 22 -25.56 5.24 12.12
N GLY A 23 -26.45 4.52 11.44
CA GLY A 23 -26.89 3.15 11.76
C GLY A 23 -25.84 2.05 11.52
N ALA A 24 -24.76 2.07 12.31
CA ALA A 24 -23.96 0.91 12.67
C ALA A 24 -23.73 0.97 14.19
N PRO A 25 -23.68 -0.16 14.92
CA PRO A 25 -23.35 -0.17 16.34
C PRO A 25 -22.02 0.55 16.53
N SER A 26 -22.07 1.77 17.07
CA SER A 26 -20.90 2.62 17.03
C SER A 26 -19.94 2.15 18.10
N PHE A 27 -18.65 2.13 17.79
CA PHE A 27 -17.61 1.92 18.80
C PHE A 27 -17.79 2.89 19.98
N SER A 28 -18.35 4.07 19.75
CA SER A 28 -18.74 5.03 20.79
C SER A 28 -19.78 4.47 21.78
N ASP A 29 -20.76 3.70 21.34
CA ASP A 29 -21.77 3.08 22.23
C ASP A 29 -21.16 2.02 23.13
N LEU A 30 -20.27 1.19 22.57
CA LEU A 30 -19.48 0.22 23.33
C LEU A 30 -18.61 0.94 24.38
N VAL A 31 -17.93 2.02 24.00
CA VAL A 31 -17.10 2.84 24.90
C VAL A 31 -17.93 3.47 26.03
N ARG A 32 -19.13 3.97 25.73
CA ARG A 32 -20.05 4.52 26.75
C ARG A 32 -20.57 3.44 27.70
N ALA A 33 -20.91 2.25 27.19
CA ALA A 33 -21.35 1.12 28.00
C ALA A 33 -20.22 0.65 28.94
N HIS A 34 -19.00 0.50 28.43
CA HIS A 34 -17.82 0.17 29.23
C HIS A 34 -17.58 1.22 30.33
N PHE A 35 -17.63 2.51 29.98
CA PHE A 35 -17.38 3.58 30.95
C PHE A 35 -18.43 3.61 32.08
N ARG A 36 -19.72 3.41 31.77
CA ARG A 36 -20.78 3.30 32.79
C ARG A 36 -20.53 2.13 33.73
N ARG A 37 -20.16 0.97 33.20
CA ARG A 37 -19.81 -0.22 33.97
C ARG A 37 -18.64 0.05 34.94
N GLU A 38 -17.58 0.70 34.45
CA GLU A 38 -16.42 1.04 35.29
C GLU A 38 -16.75 2.07 36.37
N GLN A 39 -17.61 3.05 36.09
CA GLN A 39 -18.07 4.00 37.10
C GLN A 39 -18.83 3.31 38.24
N GLU A 40 -19.71 2.35 37.92
CA GLU A 40 -20.40 1.57 38.95
C GLU A 40 -19.45 0.70 39.76
N LEU A 41 -18.47 0.07 39.11
CA LEU A 41 -17.43 -0.71 39.79
C LEU A 41 -16.62 0.15 40.76
N GLN A 42 -16.23 1.37 40.37
CA GLN A 42 -15.49 2.27 41.23
C GLN A 42 -16.33 2.83 42.39
N ALA A 43 -17.61 3.13 42.14
CA ALA A 43 -18.50 3.70 43.16
C ALA A 43 -19.01 2.66 44.17
N ASN A 44 -19.36 1.47 43.70
CA ASN A 44 -20.10 0.46 44.49
C ASN A 44 -19.27 -0.80 44.76
N GLY A 45 -18.05 -0.92 44.20
CA GLY A 45 -17.24 -2.14 44.25
C GLY A 45 -17.74 -3.28 43.36
N ALA A 46 -18.91 -3.12 42.72
CA ALA A 46 -19.52 -4.08 41.81
C ALA A 46 -20.38 -3.35 40.76
N ALA A 47 -20.29 -3.77 39.50
CA ALA A 47 -21.25 -3.37 38.47
C ALA A 47 -22.61 -4.04 38.71
N SER A 48 -23.69 -3.34 38.41
CA SER A 48 -25.01 -3.96 38.41
C SER A 48 -25.11 -5.02 37.31
N PRO A 49 -25.91 -6.10 37.52
CA PRO A 49 -26.12 -7.12 36.49
C PRO A 49 -26.63 -6.55 35.17
N ALA A 50 -27.47 -5.51 35.23
CA ALA A 50 -28.03 -4.86 34.05
C ALA A 50 -26.96 -4.12 33.23
N THR A 51 -26.05 -3.39 33.89
CA THR A 51 -24.97 -2.66 33.21
C THR A 51 -23.92 -3.60 32.62
N ASP A 52 -23.63 -4.72 33.31
CA ASP A 52 -22.73 -5.76 32.79
C ASP A 52 -23.35 -6.51 31.59
N GLU A 53 -24.66 -6.80 31.63
CA GLU A 53 -25.38 -7.39 30.50
C GLU A 53 -25.45 -6.43 29.30
N GLU A 54 -25.71 -5.15 29.52
CA GLU A 54 -25.69 -4.12 28.46
C GLU A 54 -24.31 -4.04 27.79
N TYR A 55 -23.23 -4.00 28.57
CA TYR A 55 -21.87 -3.99 28.04
C TYR A 55 -21.59 -5.24 27.19
N ARG A 56 -21.92 -6.43 27.69
CA ARG A 56 -21.74 -7.68 26.94
C ARG A 56 -22.56 -7.72 25.66
N ALA A 57 -23.79 -7.23 25.69
CA ALA A 57 -24.66 -7.16 24.52
C ALA A 57 -24.05 -6.24 23.44
N ARG A 58 -23.57 -5.06 23.84
CA ARG A 58 -22.89 -4.11 22.93
C ARG A 58 -21.57 -4.65 22.40
N LEU A 59 -20.80 -5.35 23.23
CA LEU A 59 -19.55 -5.97 22.82
C LEU A 59 -19.81 -7.07 21.78
N ALA A 60 -20.76 -7.96 22.04
CA ALA A 60 -21.11 -9.03 21.10
C ALA A 60 -21.69 -8.49 19.78
N GLU A 61 -22.50 -7.42 19.84
CA GLU A 61 -23.00 -6.71 18.66
C GLU A 61 -21.85 -6.12 17.84
N PHE A 62 -20.90 -5.43 18.49
CA PHE A 62 -19.74 -4.83 17.86
C PHE A 62 -18.81 -5.89 17.23
N GLU A 63 -18.46 -6.95 17.95
CA GLU A 63 -17.56 -8.01 17.44
C GLU A 63 -18.17 -8.80 16.28
N ARG A 64 -19.49 -8.99 16.28
CA ARG A 64 -20.21 -9.61 15.16
C ARG A 64 -20.07 -8.80 13.87
N GLU A 65 -20.03 -7.48 13.97
CA GLU A 65 -20.01 -6.59 12.81
C GLU A 65 -18.59 -6.21 12.39
N GLU A 66 -17.72 -5.88 13.32
CA GLU A 66 -16.38 -5.35 13.08
C GLU A 66 -15.25 -6.37 13.27
N GLY A 67 -15.55 -7.55 13.81
CA GLY A 67 -14.58 -8.60 14.15
C GLY A 67 -14.14 -8.58 15.61
N GLU A 68 -13.40 -9.61 16.01
CA GLU A 68 -12.93 -9.79 17.39
C GLU A 68 -12.00 -8.63 17.81
N LEU A 69 -12.17 -8.14 19.04
CA LEU A 69 -11.26 -7.15 19.60
C LEU A 69 -9.90 -7.77 19.90
N SER A 70 -8.91 -7.48 19.05
CA SER A 70 -7.55 -8.00 19.21
C SER A 70 -6.73 -7.19 20.23
N SER A 71 -6.97 -5.90 20.33
CA SER A 71 -6.28 -5.01 21.28
C SER A 71 -7.19 -3.84 21.60
N VAL A 72 -7.26 -3.45 22.87
CA VAL A 72 -8.09 -2.32 23.30
C VAL A 72 -7.46 -1.62 24.49
N TYR A 73 -7.48 -0.29 24.45
CA TYR A 73 -7.18 0.59 25.56
C TYR A 73 -8.44 1.33 25.95
N TRP A 74 -8.91 1.11 27.18
CA TRP A 74 -10.05 1.81 27.75
C TRP A 74 -9.58 2.91 28.69
N SER A 75 -10.10 4.13 28.53
CA SER A 75 -9.83 5.20 29.48
C SER A 75 -10.72 5.09 30.72
N THR A 76 -10.14 5.32 31.89
CA THR A 76 -10.88 5.35 33.16
C THR A 76 -11.45 6.72 33.53
N ARG A 77 -10.98 7.80 32.89
CA ARG A 77 -11.39 9.18 33.24
C ARG A 77 -12.64 9.66 32.51
N LYS A 78 -12.79 9.27 31.24
CA LYS A 78 -13.89 9.66 30.36
C LYS A 78 -14.21 8.48 29.45
N ALA A 79 -15.40 8.49 28.85
CA ALA A 79 -15.81 7.56 27.80
C ALA A 79 -14.94 7.75 26.55
N SER A 80 -13.74 7.17 26.56
CA SER A 80 -12.77 7.21 25.48
C SER A 80 -11.99 5.91 25.41
N ALA A 81 -11.69 5.48 24.20
CA ALA A 81 -10.94 4.25 23.96
C ALA A 81 -10.30 4.27 22.56
N VAL A 82 -9.34 3.38 22.40
CA VAL A 82 -8.76 3.01 21.11
C VAL A 82 -8.78 1.48 21.04
N ALA A 83 -9.14 0.92 19.89
CA ALA A 83 -9.17 -0.52 19.70
C ALA A 83 -8.73 -0.93 18.30
N ILE A 84 -8.25 -2.16 18.18
CA ILE A 84 -8.08 -2.87 16.92
C ILE A 84 -9.04 -4.05 16.89
N THR A 85 -9.81 -4.17 15.81
CA THR A 85 -10.57 -5.38 15.50
C THR A 85 -9.90 -6.18 14.39
N VAL A 86 -10.08 -7.49 14.46
CA VAL A 86 -9.60 -8.44 13.46
C VAL A 86 -10.78 -9.30 13.02
N LYS A 87 -11.16 -9.18 11.74
CA LYS A 87 -12.25 -9.93 11.14
C LYS A 87 -11.72 -10.90 10.11
N THR A 88 -11.94 -12.18 10.34
CA THR A 88 -11.63 -13.22 9.35
C THR A 88 -12.78 -13.29 8.34
N LEU A 89 -12.53 -12.86 7.11
CA LEU A 89 -13.51 -12.95 6.03
C LEU A 89 -13.53 -14.40 5.51
N SER A 90 -14.50 -15.18 6.03
CA SER A 90 -14.90 -16.57 5.70
C SER A 90 -14.06 -17.39 4.70
N GLU A 91 -13.76 -18.62 5.13
CA GLU A 91 -13.11 -19.76 4.43
C GLU A 91 -13.85 -20.31 3.18
N ARG A 92 -14.47 -19.48 2.33
CA ARG A 92 -15.14 -19.97 1.11
C ARG A 92 -14.14 -20.35 0.01
N ARG A 93 -13.74 -21.62 0.07
CA ARG A 93 -13.67 -22.61 -1.03
C ARG A 93 -12.78 -22.32 -2.25
N HIS A 94 -11.70 -21.54 -2.08
CA HIS A 94 -10.58 -21.58 -3.02
C HIS A 94 -9.35 -22.14 -2.31
N LEU A 95 -8.88 -23.31 -2.75
CA LEU A 95 -7.67 -24.00 -2.26
C LEU A 95 -6.37 -23.16 -2.38
N PHE A 96 -6.47 -21.95 -2.95
CA PHE A 96 -5.37 -21.03 -3.22
C PHE A 96 -5.61 -19.61 -2.70
N ALA A 97 -6.72 -19.36 -1.99
CA ALA A 97 -6.97 -18.05 -1.39
C ALA A 97 -6.34 -17.99 0.00
N GLU A 98 -5.36 -17.11 0.19
CA GLU A 98 -4.91 -16.73 1.54
C GLU A 98 -6.12 -16.21 2.33
N THR A 99 -6.26 -16.65 3.58
CA THR A 99 -7.32 -16.18 4.49
C THR A 99 -7.27 -14.64 4.54
N GLU A 100 -8.31 -14.01 3.98
CA GLU A 100 -8.38 -12.55 3.96
C GLU A 100 -8.78 -12.09 5.37
N VAL A 101 -7.83 -11.49 6.06
CA VAL A 101 -8.05 -10.91 7.38
C VAL A 101 -8.15 -9.41 7.24
N GLU A 102 -9.29 -8.88 7.64
CA GLU A 102 -9.55 -7.45 7.70
C GLU A 102 -9.18 -6.94 9.10
N VAL A 103 -8.33 -5.91 9.16
CA VAL A 103 -7.91 -5.29 10.42
C VAL A 103 -8.39 -3.86 10.41
N ARG A 104 -9.10 -3.43 11.46
CA ARG A 104 -9.63 -2.05 11.57
C ARG A 104 -9.21 -1.42 12.88
N LEU A 105 -8.83 -0.14 12.80
CA LEU A 105 -8.54 0.69 13.96
C LEU A 105 -9.78 1.52 14.29
N HIS A 106 -10.18 1.51 15.55
CA HIS A 106 -11.32 2.24 16.09
C HIS A 106 -10.85 3.21 17.16
N ARG A 107 -11.30 4.47 17.09
CA ARG A 107 -10.91 5.51 18.04
C ARG A 107 -12.10 6.37 18.45
N VAL A 108 -12.24 6.57 19.76
CA VAL A 108 -13.14 7.57 20.36
C VAL A 108 -12.36 8.28 21.45
N THR A 109 -11.85 9.49 21.20
CA THR A 109 -11.03 10.22 22.20
C THR A 109 -11.39 11.70 22.37
N ASP A 110 -12.40 12.19 21.64
CA ASP A 110 -12.72 13.63 21.58
C ASP A 110 -13.04 14.22 22.96
N TRP A 111 -13.58 13.40 23.86
CA TRP A 111 -13.92 13.78 25.23
C TRP A 111 -12.69 14.09 26.09
N VAL A 112 -11.58 13.39 25.85
CA VAL A 112 -10.33 13.50 26.61
C VAL A 112 -9.41 14.57 25.99
N THR A 113 -9.54 14.82 24.69
CA THR A 113 -8.66 15.72 23.93
C THR A 113 -9.18 17.14 23.77
N LYS A 114 -10.39 17.49 24.24
CA LYS A 114 -11.02 18.82 24.07
C LYS A 114 -10.11 20.02 24.30
N ASN A 115 -9.18 19.91 25.26
CA ASN A 115 -8.28 21.00 25.60
C ASN A 115 -6.82 20.76 25.16
N ALA A 116 -6.47 19.59 24.58
CA ALA A 116 -5.11 19.22 24.15
C ALA A 116 -5.02 19.18 22.63
N GLU A 117 -4.98 20.36 22.02
CA GLU A 117 -4.90 20.52 20.56
C GLU A 117 -3.71 19.77 19.93
N PRO A 118 -2.46 19.83 20.47
CA PRO A 118 -1.33 19.10 19.88
C PRO A 118 -1.51 17.58 19.87
N ILE A 119 -2.18 17.05 20.90
CA ILE A 119 -2.49 15.63 21.00
C ILE A 119 -3.63 15.25 20.04
N ALA A 120 -4.67 16.08 19.95
CA ALA A 120 -5.77 15.85 19.03
C ALA A 120 -5.28 15.80 17.57
N GLU A 121 -4.36 16.71 17.20
CA GLU A 121 -3.72 16.74 15.88
C GLU A 121 -2.92 15.45 15.62
N LEU A 122 -2.08 15.02 16.56
CA LEU A 122 -1.32 13.77 16.44
C LEU A 122 -2.23 12.54 16.28
N LEU A 123 -3.32 12.45 17.03
CA LEU A 123 -4.27 11.34 16.90
C LEU A 123 -4.97 11.35 15.53
N HIS A 124 -5.27 12.53 15.00
CA HIS A 124 -5.81 12.68 13.65
C HIS A 124 -4.80 12.24 12.57
N GLU A 125 -3.52 12.63 12.71
CA GLU A 125 -2.44 12.14 11.82
C GLU A 125 -2.35 10.60 11.84
N CYS A 126 -2.48 9.99 13.03
CA CYS A 126 -2.54 8.53 13.18
C CYS A 126 -3.73 7.91 12.42
N ASP A 127 -4.92 8.50 12.51
CA ASP A 127 -6.11 7.99 11.81
C ASP A 127 -5.94 8.07 10.29
N LEU A 128 -5.41 9.20 9.78
CA LEU A 128 -5.14 9.35 8.35
C LEU A 128 -4.13 8.31 7.85
N LEU A 129 -3.09 8.01 8.63
CA LEU A 129 -2.14 6.95 8.29
C LEU A 129 -2.79 5.56 8.38
N ALA A 130 -3.67 5.31 9.35
CA ALA A 130 -4.37 4.04 9.49
C ALA A 130 -5.31 3.77 8.31
N ILE A 131 -6.08 4.78 7.89
CA ILE A 131 -6.95 4.70 6.69
C ILE A 131 -6.11 4.37 5.45
N ARG A 132 -5.05 5.14 5.20
CA ARG A 132 -4.13 4.90 4.07
C ARG A 132 -3.48 3.51 4.12
N ALA A 133 -3.08 3.05 5.31
CA ALA A 133 -2.51 1.73 5.50
C ALA A 133 -3.51 0.61 5.22
N GLY A 134 -4.75 0.73 5.73
CA GLY A 134 -5.83 -0.24 5.52
C GLY A 134 -6.36 -0.28 4.08
N GLU A 135 -6.25 0.81 3.32
CA GLU A 135 -6.62 0.81 1.90
C GLU A 135 -5.59 0.09 1.01
N ILE A 136 -4.29 0.24 1.34
CA ILE A 136 -3.20 -0.16 0.44
C ILE A 136 -2.55 -1.48 0.86
N LEU A 137 -2.18 -1.61 2.13
CA LEU A 137 -1.49 -2.79 2.66
C LEU A 137 -2.49 -3.93 2.84
N ARG A 138 -2.02 -5.19 2.83
CA ARG A 138 -2.83 -6.36 3.18
C ARG A 138 -2.06 -7.32 4.07
N GLY A 139 -2.81 -8.12 4.81
CA GLY A 139 -2.29 -9.24 5.60
C GLY A 139 -1.33 -8.76 6.69
N THR A 140 -0.15 -9.38 6.77
CA THR A 140 0.80 -9.12 7.87
C THR A 140 1.30 -7.67 7.88
N SER A 141 1.56 -7.06 6.72
CA SER A 141 2.06 -5.68 6.69
C SER A 141 1.04 -4.65 7.15
N GLU A 142 -0.24 -4.87 6.82
CA GLU A 142 -1.35 -4.06 7.31
C GLU A 142 -1.49 -4.20 8.82
N ARG A 143 -1.53 -5.45 9.33
CA ARG A 143 -1.63 -5.72 10.76
C ARG A 143 -0.49 -5.08 11.56
N ILE A 144 0.75 -5.20 11.09
CA ILE A 144 1.91 -4.59 11.76
C ILE A 144 1.79 -3.07 11.79
N ALA A 145 1.43 -2.45 10.65
CA ALA A 145 1.28 -1.00 10.57
C ALA A 145 0.18 -0.50 11.53
N LEU A 146 -1.01 -1.11 11.49
CA LEU A 146 -2.12 -0.72 12.36
C LEU A 146 -1.81 -0.96 13.84
N GLN A 147 -1.13 -2.06 14.18
CA GLN A 147 -0.68 -2.30 15.57
C GLN A 147 0.26 -1.21 16.07
N TRP A 148 1.22 -0.77 15.25
CA TRP A 148 2.14 0.30 15.65
C TRP A 148 1.42 1.65 15.78
N ILE A 149 0.46 1.95 14.89
CA ILE A 149 -0.36 3.16 15.00
C ILE A 149 -1.20 3.13 16.29
N TYR A 150 -1.83 1.99 16.58
CA TYR A 150 -2.54 1.78 17.84
C TYR A 150 -1.65 2.04 19.05
N SER A 151 -0.41 1.52 19.09
CA SER A 151 0.50 1.76 20.21
C SER A 151 0.85 3.24 20.40
N VAL A 152 0.92 4.03 19.32
CA VAL A 152 1.08 5.49 19.42
C VAL A 152 -0.15 6.12 20.07
N GLN A 153 -1.35 5.77 19.59
CA GLN A 153 -2.61 6.30 20.13
C GLN A 153 -2.82 5.91 21.61
N GLU A 154 -2.50 4.66 21.97
CA GLU A 154 -2.51 4.14 23.34
C GLU A 154 -1.58 4.95 24.26
N HIS A 155 -0.33 5.16 23.87
CA HIS A 155 0.63 5.90 24.69
C HIS A 155 0.21 7.35 24.92
N VAL A 156 -0.33 7.99 23.88
CA VAL A 156 -0.82 9.37 23.95
C VAL A 156 -2.04 9.47 24.86
N LEU A 157 -2.99 8.54 24.76
CA LEU A 157 -4.16 8.49 25.62
C LEU A 157 -3.78 8.19 27.08
N GLY A 158 -2.89 7.22 27.30
CA GLY A 158 -2.38 6.89 28.64
C GLY A 158 -1.58 8.02 29.30
N PHE A 159 -0.94 8.90 28.53
CA PHE A 159 -0.33 10.11 29.08
C PHE A 159 -1.36 11.09 29.62
N ILE A 160 -2.44 11.33 28.87
CA ILE A 160 -3.52 12.23 29.32
C ILE A 160 -4.19 11.66 30.59
N GLU A 161 -4.27 10.34 30.69
CA GLU A 161 -4.87 9.65 31.82
C GLU A 161 -4.01 9.59 33.08
N ARG A 162 -2.68 9.62 32.96
CA ARG A 162 -1.78 9.68 34.12
C ARG A 162 -1.55 11.11 34.62
N THR A 163 -1.82 12.11 33.79
CA THR A 163 -1.44 13.49 34.06
C THR A 163 -2.65 14.28 34.57
N ASP A 164 -2.70 14.55 35.88
CA ASP A 164 -3.76 15.40 36.47
C ASP A 164 -3.57 16.90 36.20
N ARG A 165 -2.31 17.36 36.18
CA ARG A 165 -1.96 18.74 35.86
C ARG A 165 -1.16 18.79 34.57
N ARG A 166 -1.65 19.56 33.62
CA ARG A 166 -0.98 19.73 32.33
C ARG A 166 0.33 20.44 32.48
N ASP A 167 1.38 19.73 32.11
CA ASP A 167 2.71 20.26 31.94
C ASP A 167 2.95 20.40 30.44
N ALA A 168 2.90 21.64 29.96
CA ALA A 168 3.05 21.95 28.55
C ALA A 168 4.42 21.53 28.00
N ALA A 169 5.46 21.45 28.83
CA ALA A 169 6.77 20.97 28.40
C ALA A 169 6.73 19.46 28.15
N LYS A 170 6.21 18.68 29.11
CA LYS A 170 6.06 17.22 28.97
C LYS A 170 5.11 16.82 27.84
N GLU A 171 4.04 17.58 27.63
CA GLU A 171 3.12 17.37 26.51
C GLU A 171 3.83 17.55 25.16
N ARG A 172 4.61 18.63 25.01
CA ARG A 172 5.41 18.86 23.79
C ARG A 172 6.46 17.79 23.58
N ASP A 173 7.17 17.39 24.62
CA ASP A 173 8.20 16.34 24.54
C ASP A 173 7.61 15.00 24.12
N LEU A 174 6.44 14.65 24.68
CA LEU A 174 5.70 13.45 24.27
C LEU A 174 5.29 13.54 22.80
N VAL A 175 4.61 14.62 22.40
CA VAL A 175 4.14 14.79 21.01
C VAL A 175 5.31 14.72 20.03
N ALA A 176 6.43 15.37 20.34
CA ALA A 176 7.64 15.30 19.52
C ALA A 176 8.20 13.87 19.44
N SER A 177 8.18 13.12 20.55
CA SER A 177 8.61 11.72 20.55
C SER A 177 7.69 10.82 19.74
N GLN A 178 6.37 10.96 19.91
CA GLN A 178 5.38 10.14 19.22
C GLN A 178 5.30 10.47 17.73
N ARG A 179 5.49 11.73 17.32
CA ARG A 179 5.64 12.11 15.91
C ARG A 179 6.83 11.41 15.25
N ARG A 180 7.97 11.29 15.96
CA ARG A 180 9.13 10.54 15.43
C ARG A 180 8.81 9.06 15.23
N GLU A 181 8.06 8.44 16.14
CA GLU A 181 7.60 7.06 15.96
C GLU A 181 6.61 6.97 14.78
N LEU A 182 5.66 7.90 14.67
CA LEU A 182 4.71 7.94 13.55
C LEU A 182 5.43 8.07 12.20
N SER A 183 6.47 8.90 12.10
CA SER A 183 7.30 8.98 10.89
C SER A 183 8.02 7.67 10.55
N ARG A 184 8.43 6.86 11.54
CA ARG A 184 8.99 5.53 11.29
C ARG A 184 7.95 4.57 10.75
N ILE A 185 6.73 4.65 11.26
CA ILE A 185 5.59 3.87 10.76
C ILE A 185 5.27 4.27 9.32
N GLU A 186 5.28 5.58 9.01
CA GLU A 186 5.08 6.07 7.65
C GLU A 186 6.18 5.56 6.70
N GLN A 187 7.45 5.57 7.11
CA GLN A 187 8.53 4.97 6.32
C GLN A 187 8.36 3.45 6.11
N TYR A 188 7.81 2.74 7.10
CA TYR A 188 7.44 1.33 6.91
C TYR A 188 6.32 1.19 5.89
N TYR A 189 5.26 2.00 6.01
CA TYR A 189 4.14 2.05 5.08
C TYR A 189 4.60 2.31 3.64
N LEU A 190 5.44 3.33 3.40
CA LEU A 190 5.96 3.65 2.07
C LEU A 190 6.76 2.48 1.47
N ARG A 191 7.61 1.83 2.28
CA ARG A 191 8.41 0.67 1.84
C ARG A 191 7.55 -0.56 1.56
N ALA A 192 6.56 -0.82 2.40
CA ALA A 192 5.64 -1.94 2.24
C ALA A 192 4.70 -1.71 1.04
N GLY A 193 4.15 -0.50 0.90
CA GLY A 193 3.33 -0.06 -0.22
C GLY A 193 4.05 -0.20 -1.56
N ALA A 194 5.31 0.24 -1.64
CA ALA A 194 6.13 0.07 -2.85
C ALA A 194 6.33 -1.40 -3.25
N LYS A 195 6.54 -2.30 -2.27
CA LYS A 195 6.64 -3.75 -2.53
C LYS A 195 5.33 -4.33 -3.05
N THR A 196 4.22 -4.01 -2.40
CA THR A 196 2.87 -4.46 -2.81
C THR A 196 2.51 -3.92 -4.19
N GLY A 197 2.78 -2.65 -4.46
CA GLY A 197 2.55 -2.03 -5.76
C GLY A 197 3.28 -2.73 -6.89
N ARG A 198 4.55 -3.13 -6.67
CA ARG A 198 5.32 -3.93 -7.65
C ARG A 198 4.71 -5.30 -7.91
N ILE A 199 4.26 -5.99 -6.86
CA ILE A 199 3.60 -7.30 -7.00
C ILE A 199 2.31 -7.16 -7.82
N VAL A 200 1.46 -6.17 -7.51
CA VAL A 200 0.22 -5.91 -8.24
C VAL A 200 0.51 -5.57 -9.71
N TYR A 201 1.51 -4.74 -9.96
CA TYR A 201 1.94 -4.38 -11.30
C TYR A 201 2.42 -5.61 -12.11
N VAL A 202 3.29 -6.45 -11.53
CA VAL A 202 3.74 -7.72 -12.14
C VAL A 202 2.58 -8.67 -12.40
N SER A 203 1.62 -8.78 -11.48
CA SER A 203 0.43 -9.62 -11.67
C SER A 203 -0.40 -9.17 -12.88
N GLY A 204 -0.56 -7.85 -13.07
CA GLY A 204 -1.22 -7.29 -14.26
C GLY A 204 -0.46 -7.60 -15.54
N MET A 205 0.86 -7.48 -15.51
CA MET A 205 1.72 -7.82 -16.65
C MET A 205 1.65 -9.31 -17.03
N LEU A 206 1.67 -10.22 -16.05
CA LEU A 206 1.49 -11.65 -16.29
C LEU A 206 0.12 -11.96 -16.89
N THR A 207 -0.94 -11.31 -16.39
CA THR A 207 -2.30 -11.45 -16.95
C THR A 207 -2.33 -11.04 -18.43
N GLY A 208 -1.65 -9.94 -18.78
CA GLY A 208 -1.57 -9.46 -20.17
C GLY A 208 -0.75 -10.40 -21.06
N ALA A 209 0.34 -10.95 -20.52
CA ALA A 209 1.15 -11.94 -21.22
C ALA A 209 0.37 -13.23 -21.49
N THR A 210 -0.38 -13.74 -20.51
CA THR A 210 -1.24 -14.91 -20.69
C THR A 210 -2.30 -14.66 -21.77
N PHE A 211 -2.98 -13.50 -21.73
CA PHE A 211 -3.95 -13.14 -22.76
C PHE A 211 -3.33 -13.11 -24.16
N LEU A 212 -2.14 -12.52 -24.30
CA LEU A 212 -1.43 -12.47 -25.57
C LEU A 212 -1.04 -13.87 -26.06
N VAL A 213 -0.53 -14.75 -25.19
CA VAL A 213 -0.20 -16.14 -25.53
C VAL A 213 -1.44 -16.89 -26.02
N THR A 214 -2.56 -16.75 -25.32
CA THR A 214 -3.84 -17.34 -25.73
C THR A 214 -4.31 -16.80 -27.08
N ALA A 215 -4.24 -15.49 -27.31
CA ALA A 215 -4.60 -14.88 -28.58
C ALA A 215 -3.71 -15.38 -29.74
N CYS A 216 -2.39 -15.42 -29.54
CA CYS A 216 -1.44 -15.95 -30.51
C CYS A 216 -1.71 -17.44 -30.83
N ALA A 217 -2.04 -18.25 -29.83
CA ALA A 217 -2.38 -19.65 -30.01
C ALA A 217 -3.67 -19.82 -30.82
N LEU A 218 -4.73 -19.06 -30.50
CA LEU A 218 -5.99 -19.08 -31.24
C LEU A 218 -5.82 -18.63 -32.69
N ILE A 219 -5.04 -17.57 -32.94
CA ILE A 219 -4.71 -17.11 -34.29
C ILE A 219 -3.94 -18.20 -35.06
N SER A 220 -2.96 -18.84 -34.42
CA SER A 220 -2.18 -19.92 -35.04
C SER A 220 -3.04 -21.12 -35.42
N VAL A 221 -3.97 -21.53 -34.55
CA VAL A 221 -4.93 -22.61 -34.81
C VAL A 221 -5.90 -22.22 -35.93
N GLY A 222 -6.46 -21.01 -35.90
CA GLY A 222 -7.36 -20.53 -36.95
C GLY A 222 -6.70 -20.48 -38.32
N LEU A 223 -5.45 -20.03 -38.39
CA LEU A 223 -4.66 -20.02 -39.63
C LEU A 223 -4.35 -21.43 -40.14
N ALA A 224 -4.12 -22.39 -39.24
CA ALA A 224 -3.87 -23.78 -39.59
C ALA A 224 -5.12 -24.49 -40.14
N ILE A 225 -6.32 -24.09 -39.69
CA ILE A 225 -7.59 -24.71 -40.11
C ILE A 225 -8.15 -24.05 -41.37
N GLY A 226 -8.02 -22.72 -41.51
CA GLY A 226 -8.73 -21.94 -42.52
C GLY A 226 -7.95 -21.58 -43.79
N SER A 227 -6.65 -21.91 -43.90
CA SER A 227 -5.84 -21.44 -45.03
C SER A 227 -4.77 -22.43 -45.51
N ASP A 228 -4.75 -22.71 -46.82
CA ASP A 228 -3.56 -23.25 -47.54
C ASP A 228 -2.37 -22.25 -47.51
N TYR A 229 -2.62 -21.03 -47.03
CA TYR A 229 -1.65 -19.96 -46.76
C TYR A 229 -1.04 -20.03 -45.34
N GLY A 230 -1.06 -21.21 -44.69
CA GLY A 230 -0.36 -21.55 -43.44
C GLY A 230 1.17 -21.53 -43.58
N GLY A 231 1.72 -20.47 -44.16
CA GLY A 231 3.12 -20.34 -44.53
C GLY A 231 4.03 -19.95 -43.36
N ARG A 232 5.31 -20.22 -43.56
CA ARG A 232 6.45 -19.83 -42.70
C ARG A 232 6.41 -18.35 -42.26
N LYS A 233 5.76 -17.46 -43.03
CA LYS A 233 5.56 -16.03 -42.71
C LYS A 233 4.61 -15.78 -41.55
N ALA A 234 3.50 -16.52 -41.44
CA ALA A 234 2.56 -16.37 -40.32
C ALA A 234 3.17 -16.85 -39.00
N GLN A 235 3.90 -17.97 -39.05
CA GLN A 235 4.66 -18.48 -37.90
C GLN A 235 5.72 -17.46 -37.44
N LEU A 236 6.40 -16.79 -38.39
CA LEU A 236 7.34 -15.72 -38.08
C LEU A 236 6.68 -14.52 -37.40
N LEU A 237 5.49 -14.11 -37.84
CA LEU A 237 4.75 -13.01 -37.20
C LEU A 237 4.37 -13.33 -35.75
N VAL A 238 3.83 -14.53 -35.50
CA VAL A 238 3.48 -14.99 -34.15
C VAL A 238 4.72 -15.11 -33.28
N LEU A 239 5.82 -15.64 -33.82
CA LEU A 239 7.12 -15.71 -33.13
C LEU A 239 7.64 -14.33 -32.76
N CYS A 240 7.58 -13.34 -33.67
CA CYS A 240 8.05 -11.98 -33.40
C CYS A 240 7.18 -11.27 -32.36
N ALA A 241 5.85 -11.44 -32.43
CA ALA A 241 4.93 -10.90 -31.43
C ALA A 241 5.20 -11.49 -30.03
N GLY A 242 5.36 -12.81 -29.94
CA GLY A 242 5.69 -13.50 -28.68
C GLY A 242 7.06 -13.08 -28.14
N ALA A 243 8.09 -13.07 -28.98
CA ALA A 243 9.45 -12.69 -28.59
C ALA A 243 9.51 -11.23 -28.11
N GLY A 244 8.83 -10.30 -28.80
CA GLY A 244 8.74 -8.90 -28.37
C GLY A 244 8.00 -8.73 -27.04
N ALA A 245 6.92 -9.45 -26.81
CA ALA A 245 6.24 -9.43 -25.51
C ALA A 245 7.14 -9.94 -24.37
N VAL A 246 7.87 -11.04 -24.60
CA VAL A 246 8.86 -11.57 -23.63
C VAL A 246 9.99 -10.58 -23.39
N GLY A 247 10.46 -9.87 -24.42
CA GLY A 247 11.44 -8.79 -24.28
C GLY A 247 10.96 -7.67 -23.35
N ALA A 248 9.70 -7.24 -23.50
CA ALA A 248 9.09 -6.23 -22.64
C ALA A 248 8.94 -6.70 -21.19
N LEU A 249 8.55 -7.97 -20.97
CA LEU A 249 8.48 -8.60 -19.65
C LEU A 249 9.85 -8.58 -18.95
N VAL A 250 10.90 -9.05 -19.64
CA VAL A 250 12.27 -9.09 -19.10
C VAL A 250 12.78 -7.67 -18.81
N SER A 251 12.50 -6.70 -19.67
CA SER A 251 12.86 -5.29 -19.46
C SER A 251 12.29 -4.74 -18.15
N VAL A 252 11.02 -5.02 -17.89
CA VAL A 252 10.31 -4.61 -16.68
C VAL A 252 10.85 -5.30 -15.43
N LEU A 253 11.06 -6.61 -15.48
CA LEU A 253 11.62 -7.38 -14.36
C LEU A 253 13.05 -6.94 -14.03
N ALA A 254 13.89 -6.73 -15.05
CA ALA A 254 15.23 -6.21 -14.87
C ALA A 254 15.22 -4.83 -14.19
N ARG A 255 14.27 -3.96 -14.55
CA ARG A 255 14.09 -2.64 -13.93
C ARG A 255 13.67 -2.73 -12.46
N MET A 256 12.88 -3.74 -12.09
CA MET A 256 12.45 -3.94 -10.70
C MET A 256 13.51 -4.61 -9.83
N GLY A 257 14.42 -5.40 -10.43
CA GLY A 257 15.51 -6.10 -9.73
C GLY A 257 16.71 -5.21 -9.39
N THR A 258 17.00 -4.19 -10.20
CA THR A 258 18.03 -3.20 -9.87
C THR A 258 17.51 -2.26 -8.78
N GLY A 259 17.83 -2.56 -7.51
CA GLY A 259 17.31 -1.92 -6.30
C GLY A 259 17.60 -0.42 -6.10
N GLY A 260 17.88 0.35 -7.15
CA GLY A 260 18.15 1.79 -7.10
C GLY A 260 17.01 2.61 -7.71
N GLY A 261 16.05 3.05 -6.88
CA GLY A 261 15.30 4.32 -7.03
C GLY A 261 14.46 4.64 -8.26
N GLN A 262 14.52 3.91 -9.39
CA GLN A 262 13.99 4.41 -10.67
C GLN A 262 12.60 3.89 -11.07
N PHE A 263 11.96 3.05 -10.26
CA PHE A 263 10.57 2.66 -10.47
C PHE A 263 9.75 2.95 -9.22
N THR A 264 9.38 4.22 -9.08
CA THR A 264 8.36 4.69 -8.15
C THR A 264 7.00 4.42 -8.77
N VAL A 265 6.41 3.29 -8.39
CA VAL A 265 4.99 3.07 -8.63
C VAL A 265 4.28 3.86 -7.56
N ASP A 266 3.45 4.81 -7.96
CA ASP A 266 2.50 5.45 -7.05
C ASP A 266 1.52 4.38 -6.62
N PHE A 267 1.80 3.72 -5.50
CA PHE A 267 0.96 2.62 -5.02
C PHE A 267 -0.39 3.14 -4.49
N GLU A 268 -0.52 4.45 -4.31
CA GLU A 268 -1.71 5.16 -3.87
C GLU A 268 -2.76 5.37 -4.98
N VAL A 269 -2.43 5.27 -6.28
CA VAL A 269 -3.43 5.39 -7.37
C VAL A 269 -4.40 4.21 -7.51
N GLY A 270 -4.31 3.24 -6.60
CA GLY A 270 -5.22 2.12 -6.51
C GLY A 270 -4.84 0.92 -7.38
N ARG A 271 -5.13 -0.27 -6.86
CA ARG A 271 -4.82 -1.57 -7.47
C ARG A 271 -5.33 -1.77 -8.90
N PRO A 272 -6.57 -1.39 -9.28
CA PRO A 272 -7.07 -1.67 -10.62
C PRO A 272 -6.30 -0.88 -11.69
N LEU A 273 -5.89 0.37 -11.39
CA LEU A 273 -5.11 1.17 -12.32
C LEU A 273 -3.70 0.59 -12.50
N LEU A 274 -3.04 0.21 -11.41
CA LEU A 274 -1.72 -0.44 -11.46
C LEU A 274 -1.73 -1.74 -12.24
N ARG A 275 -2.77 -2.55 -12.07
CA ARG A 275 -2.95 -3.79 -12.82
C ARG A 275 -3.17 -3.51 -14.31
N ARG A 276 -4.00 -2.52 -14.66
CA ARG A 276 -4.21 -2.10 -16.07
C ARG A 276 -2.91 -1.58 -16.68
N LEU A 277 -2.13 -0.79 -15.95
CA LEU A 277 -0.84 -0.28 -16.42
C LEU A 277 0.15 -1.42 -16.71
N GLY A 278 0.18 -2.45 -15.86
CA GLY A 278 0.97 -3.67 -16.10
C GLY A 278 0.48 -4.45 -17.32
N LEU A 279 -0.85 -4.57 -17.49
CA LEU A 279 -1.51 -5.34 -18.56
C LEU A 279 -1.07 -4.90 -19.95
N TYR A 280 -0.92 -3.60 -20.20
CA TYR A 280 -0.61 -3.08 -21.54
C TYR A 280 0.84 -3.35 -22.00
N LYS A 281 1.78 -3.58 -21.08
CA LYS A 281 3.20 -3.68 -21.42
C LYS A 281 3.57 -4.83 -22.38
N PRO A 282 3.09 -6.07 -22.20
CA PRO A 282 3.34 -7.14 -23.16
C PRO A 282 2.82 -6.84 -24.57
N PHE A 283 1.70 -6.13 -24.70
CA PHE A 283 1.14 -5.75 -26.01
C PHE A 283 2.02 -4.75 -26.75
N VAL A 284 2.53 -3.75 -26.03
CA VAL A 284 3.48 -2.78 -26.59
C VAL A 284 4.73 -3.52 -27.11
N GLY A 285 5.28 -4.44 -26.32
CA GLY A 285 6.41 -5.28 -26.74
C GLY A 285 6.11 -6.11 -27.99
N ALA A 286 4.91 -6.70 -28.07
CA ALA A 286 4.48 -7.48 -29.23
C ALA A 286 4.39 -6.63 -30.50
N ILE A 287 3.81 -5.42 -30.41
CA ILE A 287 3.71 -4.49 -31.53
C ILE A 287 5.10 -4.10 -32.05
N PHE A 288 6.04 -3.77 -31.15
CA PHE A 288 7.42 -3.47 -31.56
C PHE A 288 8.12 -4.66 -32.21
N GLY A 289 7.91 -5.88 -31.70
CA GLY A 289 8.44 -7.10 -32.31
C GLY A 289 7.94 -7.31 -33.74
N VAL A 290 6.63 -7.11 -33.97
CA VAL A 290 6.01 -7.21 -35.31
C VAL A 290 6.45 -6.06 -36.22
N ALA A 291 6.52 -4.83 -35.71
CA ALA A 291 6.99 -3.67 -36.48
C ALA A 291 8.42 -3.88 -36.99
N LEU A 292 9.29 -4.45 -36.15
CA LEU A 292 10.66 -4.74 -36.54
C LEU A 292 10.76 -5.87 -37.57
N TYR A 293 9.87 -6.87 -37.50
CA TYR A 293 9.73 -7.86 -38.56
C TYR A 293 9.38 -7.20 -39.90
N PHE A 294 8.39 -6.31 -39.95
CA PHE A 294 8.04 -5.60 -41.18
C PHE A 294 9.16 -4.70 -41.70
N LEU A 295 9.87 -4.02 -40.81
CA LEU A 295 11.00 -3.18 -41.16
C LEU A 295 12.10 -3.98 -41.87
N LEU A 296 12.46 -5.15 -41.32
CA LEU A 296 13.45 -6.04 -41.91
C LEU A 296 12.94 -6.71 -43.19
N ALA A 297 11.68 -7.17 -43.19
CA ALA A 297 11.07 -7.82 -44.35
C ALA A 297 10.88 -6.85 -45.54
N SER A 298 10.73 -5.55 -45.29
CA SER A 298 10.65 -4.51 -46.32
C SER A 298 11.99 -4.25 -47.04
N GLY A 299 13.10 -4.79 -46.53
CA GLY A 299 14.44 -4.56 -47.08
C GLY A 299 15.01 -3.17 -46.78
N LEU A 300 14.37 -2.40 -45.89
CA LEU A 300 14.84 -1.06 -45.49
C LEU A 300 16.20 -1.14 -44.80
N LEU A 301 16.41 -2.17 -43.97
CA LEU A 301 17.73 -2.54 -43.45
C LEU A 301 18.31 -3.66 -44.32
N ARG A 302 19.50 -3.41 -44.91
CA ARG A 302 20.24 -4.40 -45.72
C ARG A 302 20.93 -5.45 -44.86
N THR A 303 20.18 -6.17 -44.03
CA THR A 303 20.66 -7.29 -43.23
C THR A 303 20.02 -8.57 -43.73
N GLN A 304 20.82 -9.48 -44.30
CA GLN A 304 20.32 -10.78 -44.75
C GLN A 304 20.48 -11.81 -43.64
N PRO A 305 19.47 -12.68 -43.40
CA PRO A 305 19.63 -13.77 -42.45
C PRO A 305 20.73 -14.73 -42.94
N PRO A 306 21.63 -15.19 -42.05
CA PRO A 306 22.83 -15.92 -42.45
C PRO A 306 22.56 -17.29 -43.08
N ASN A 307 21.37 -17.90 -42.87
CA ASN A 307 20.93 -19.16 -43.48
C ASN A 307 19.40 -19.34 -43.39
N HIS A 308 18.79 -20.14 -44.28
CA HIS A 308 17.34 -20.45 -44.27
C HIS A 308 16.87 -21.13 -42.97
N SER A 309 17.73 -21.92 -42.31
CA SER A 309 17.44 -22.54 -41.01
C SER A 309 17.54 -21.56 -39.83
N GLY A 310 18.34 -20.49 -39.97
CA GLY A 310 18.54 -19.48 -38.93
C GLY A 310 17.51 -18.35 -38.92
N THR A 311 16.61 -18.30 -39.90
CA THR A 311 15.65 -17.21 -40.07
C THR A 311 14.74 -17.00 -38.86
N LEU A 312 14.27 -18.10 -38.22
CA LEU A 312 13.43 -18.03 -37.02
C LEU A 312 14.17 -17.39 -35.85
N PHE A 313 15.41 -17.82 -35.59
CA PHE A 313 16.24 -17.29 -34.52
C PHE A 313 16.63 -15.83 -34.76
N PHE A 314 16.94 -15.46 -36.01
CA PHE A 314 17.28 -14.10 -36.39
C PHE A 314 16.14 -13.12 -36.11
N TYR A 315 14.93 -13.42 -36.59
CA TYR A 315 13.78 -12.56 -36.35
C TYR A 315 13.33 -12.60 -34.89
N GLY A 316 13.37 -13.77 -34.24
CA GLY A 316 13.00 -13.92 -32.83
C GLY A 316 13.89 -13.10 -31.89
N ILE A 317 15.22 -13.17 -32.03
CA ILE A 317 16.13 -12.44 -31.14
C ILE A 317 16.03 -10.93 -31.34
N ILE A 318 15.89 -10.48 -32.59
CA ILE A 318 15.75 -9.07 -32.91
C ILE A 318 14.40 -8.54 -32.39
N ALA A 319 13.31 -9.29 -32.57
CA ALA A 319 12.00 -8.91 -32.02
C ALA A 319 12.01 -8.86 -30.49
N PHE A 320 12.71 -9.79 -29.82
CA PHE A 320 12.95 -9.73 -28.38
C PHE A 320 13.65 -8.44 -27.96
N PHE A 321 14.73 -8.05 -28.62
CA PHE A 321 15.41 -6.79 -28.35
C PHE A 321 14.54 -5.57 -28.66
N ALA A 322 13.69 -5.63 -29.69
CA ALA A 322 12.71 -4.58 -30.00
C ALA A 322 11.74 -4.35 -28.84
N GLY A 323 11.20 -5.43 -28.28
CA GLY A 323 10.30 -5.37 -27.13
C GLY A 323 10.99 -4.87 -25.85
N PHE A 324 12.30 -5.04 -25.75
CA PHE A 324 13.11 -4.50 -24.65
C PHE A 324 13.38 -2.98 -24.79
N SER A 325 13.20 -2.39 -25.98
CA SER A 325 13.80 -1.11 -26.39
C SER A 325 13.40 0.16 -25.62
N GLU A 326 12.38 0.12 -24.76
CA GLU A 326 12.01 1.22 -23.85
C GLU A 326 13.20 1.67 -22.97
N ARG A 327 14.18 0.79 -22.74
CA ARG A 327 15.44 1.07 -22.02
C ARG A 327 16.66 1.25 -22.93
N PHE A 328 16.76 0.52 -24.05
CA PHE A 328 17.95 0.59 -24.91
C PHE A 328 18.10 1.98 -25.53
N THR A 329 17.00 2.65 -25.87
CA THR A 329 17.08 4.01 -26.40
C THR A 329 17.60 4.99 -25.34
N SER A 330 17.09 4.97 -24.11
CA SER A 330 17.52 5.93 -23.07
C SER A 330 18.94 5.66 -22.53
N VAL A 331 19.32 4.38 -22.35
CA VAL A 331 20.62 4.02 -21.75
C VAL A 331 21.74 3.99 -22.77
N THR A 332 21.49 3.53 -24.00
CA THR A 332 22.51 3.49 -25.04
C THR A 332 22.74 4.86 -25.66
N PHE A 333 21.72 5.71 -25.81
CA PHE A 333 21.96 7.12 -26.18
C PHE A 333 22.64 7.90 -25.06
N GLY A 334 22.28 7.73 -23.78
CA GLY A 334 22.95 8.43 -22.68
C GLY A 334 24.45 8.08 -22.53
N GLN A 335 24.82 6.81 -22.76
CA GLN A 335 26.23 6.40 -22.78
C GLN A 335 26.95 6.79 -24.08
N ALA A 336 26.28 6.74 -25.23
CA ALA A 336 26.84 7.23 -26.48
C ALA A 336 27.04 8.75 -26.46
N GLU A 337 26.11 9.50 -25.85
CA GLU A 337 26.19 10.94 -25.65
C GLU A 337 27.34 11.28 -24.70
N GLN A 338 27.51 10.58 -23.57
CA GLN A 338 28.69 10.73 -22.69
C GLN A 338 30.03 10.38 -23.36
N LEU A 339 30.06 9.38 -24.24
CA LEU A 339 31.25 9.05 -25.03
C LEU A 339 31.53 10.07 -26.14
N ILE A 340 30.52 10.82 -26.59
CA ILE A 340 30.64 11.88 -27.60
C ILE A 340 30.94 13.24 -26.96
N THR A 341 30.43 13.54 -25.75
CA THR A 341 30.72 14.78 -25.02
C THR A 341 32.00 14.74 -24.19
N GLY A 342 32.58 13.56 -23.94
CA GLY A 342 33.93 13.43 -23.38
C GLY A 342 34.12 14.09 -22.00
N GLU A 343 33.07 14.21 -21.19
CA GLU A 343 33.21 14.67 -19.80
C GLU A 343 33.90 13.57 -18.98
N SER A 344 35.17 13.78 -18.67
CA SER A 344 35.89 12.98 -17.69
C SER A 344 35.25 13.19 -16.30
N PRO A 345 35.07 12.13 -15.49
CA PRO A 345 34.56 12.28 -14.14
C PRO A 345 35.47 13.22 -13.32
N PRO A 346 34.93 14.05 -12.42
CA PRO A 346 35.74 14.95 -11.60
C PRO A 346 36.75 14.12 -10.81
N ALA A 347 38.02 14.47 -10.95
CA ALA A 347 39.12 13.81 -10.26
C ALA A 347 38.86 13.78 -8.75
N ALA A 348 38.98 12.59 -8.15
CA ALA A 348 38.92 12.44 -6.70
C ALA A 348 39.96 13.37 -6.04
N PRO A 349 39.62 14.06 -4.93
CA PRO A 349 40.57 14.88 -4.22
C PRO A 349 41.75 14.02 -3.73
N PRO A 350 42.99 14.54 -3.77
CA PRO A 350 44.16 13.78 -3.37
C PRO A 350 44.06 13.33 -1.91
N PRO A 351 44.57 12.14 -1.56
CA PRO A 351 44.59 11.67 -0.18
C PRO A 351 45.39 12.63 0.70
N ALA A 352 44.82 12.98 1.86
CA ALA A 352 45.49 13.80 2.86
C ALA A 352 46.76 13.10 3.38
N ASP A 353 47.85 13.86 3.47
CA ASP A 353 49.13 13.38 3.98
C ASP A 353 48.97 12.82 5.41
N PRO A 354 49.66 11.70 5.75
CA PRO A 354 49.65 11.16 7.09
C PRO A 354 50.33 12.12 8.08
N PRO A 355 49.87 12.16 9.35
CA PRO A 355 50.44 13.03 10.35
C PRO A 355 51.92 12.68 10.59
N THR A 356 52.77 13.69 10.51
CA THR A 356 54.20 13.58 10.83
C THR A 356 54.33 13.50 12.35
N ASP A 357 54.59 12.30 12.87
CA ASP A 357 55.07 12.12 14.24
C ASP A 357 56.49 12.70 14.34
N ALA A 358 56.56 13.98 14.72
CA ALA A 358 57.78 14.59 15.23
C ALA A 358 57.95 14.16 16.69
N ALA A 359 58.55 12.98 16.87
CA ALA A 359 59.30 12.69 18.08
C ALA A 359 60.49 13.65 18.14
N SER A 360 60.54 14.49 19.18
CA SER A 360 61.72 15.25 19.56
C SER A 360 61.73 15.36 21.08
N THR A 361 62.67 14.63 21.68
CA THR A 361 63.45 14.92 22.91
C THR A 361 62.74 15.31 24.19
#